data_AF-A0A194WCC9-F1
#
_entry.id   AF-A0A194WCC9-F1
#
_cell.length_a   1.000
_cell.length_b   1.000
_cell.length_c   1.000
_cell.angle_alpha   90.00
_cell.angle_beta   90.00
_cell.angle_gamma   90.00
#
_symmetry.space_group_name_H-M   'P 1'
#
loop_
_entity.id
_entity.type
_entity.pdbx_description
1 polymer ?
#
loop_
_entity_poly.entity_id
_entity_poly.type
_entity_poly.pdbx_seq_one_letter_code
_entity_poly.pdbx_strand_id
1 'polypeptide(L)'
;MAISWGTIKSLIFFFGPMLVPKAIAWYRSARAAQTAQKAPIRALPRRSAAAISLLVTAALLFAVYTLPVLSPENVFTTTRSNPTTSNNLLLTRLETLRPLTPRDDTLRDKFESKASKLLYYKYGPDVLLDCPFCNSQEPSTYLVYAVPAVAATHLANAVLLGLATSRSVTGRAGQQWRGLTTYAALGVAAVDMYVLAQWDHVAGNEKARILSEVTFLHWRMRVYRYLALAGLDLLLAGVLYVSGTNRMFLVAPSTADRVNAITEGMHKTRARLQSAGIIKNTTARDAELRAAEARYWAFEVVSSQEAMESEEVMESMRDAVENRRINLDVIGQDAETYAQNVLQHAISS
;
A
#
# COMPACT_ATOMS: atom_id res chain seq x y z
N MET A 1 18.96 -17.18 -15.84
CA MET A 1 18.23 -18.09 -14.92
C MET A 1 16.77 -17.66 -14.85
N ALA A 2 15.83 -18.51 -15.28
CA ALA A 2 14.41 -18.27 -15.02
C ALA A 2 14.14 -18.63 -13.55
N ILE A 3 13.43 -17.78 -12.81
CA ILE A 3 12.94 -18.15 -11.48
C ILE A 3 11.99 -19.33 -11.68
N SER A 4 12.43 -20.53 -11.32
CA SER A 4 11.62 -21.73 -11.47
C SER A 4 10.38 -21.62 -10.57
N TRP A 5 9.26 -22.18 -11.01
CA TRP A 5 8.07 -22.32 -10.17
C TRP A 5 8.37 -23.03 -8.84
N GLY A 6 9.39 -23.91 -8.84
CA GLY A 6 9.93 -24.54 -7.63
C GLY A 6 10.49 -23.51 -6.65
N THR A 7 11.28 -22.55 -7.11
CA THR A 7 11.86 -21.48 -6.28
C THR A 7 10.78 -20.59 -5.67
N ILE A 8 9.74 -20.25 -6.43
CA ILE A 8 8.58 -19.49 -5.93
C ILE A 8 7.84 -20.29 -4.86
N LYS A 9 7.57 -21.58 -5.10
CA LYS A 9 7.00 -22.47 -4.09
C LYS A 9 7.86 -22.53 -2.83
N SER A 10 9.17 -22.69 -2.95
CA SER A 10 10.09 -22.74 -1.81
C SER A 10 10.05 -21.46 -0.99
N LEU A 11 10.05 -20.28 -1.62
CA LEU A 11 9.89 -19.01 -0.91
C LEU A 11 8.53 -18.90 -0.23
N ILE A 12 7.45 -19.32 -0.89
CA ILE A 12 6.11 -19.30 -0.30
C ILE A 12 6.00 -20.30 0.87
N PHE A 13 6.58 -21.50 0.77
CA PHE A 13 6.55 -22.46 1.88
C PHE A 13 7.45 -22.02 3.04
N PHE A 14 8.57 -21.37 2.77
CA PHE A 14 9.49 -20.91 3.79
C PHE A 14 8.98 -19.65 4.51
N PHE A 15 8.58 -18.62 3.75
CA PHE A 15 8.13 -17.34 4.31
C PHE A 15 6.62 -17.28 4.55
N GLY A 16 5.82 -18.11 3.89
CA GLY A 16 4.36 -18.14 4.02
C GLY A 16 3.89 -18.31 5.46
N PRO A 17 4.39 -19.29 6.24
CA PRO A 17 4.03 -19.45 7.64
C PRO A 17 4.31 -18.21 8.50
N MET A 18 5.28 -17.38 8.13
CA MET A 18 5.63 -16.15 8.85
C MET A 18 4.85 -14.92 8.35
N LEU A 19 4.64 -14.81 7.03
CA LEU A 19 4.01 -13.65 6.40
C LEU A 19 2.49 -13.72 6.39
N VAL A 20 1.91 -14.91 6.16
CA VAL A 20 0.46 -15.13 6.09
C VAL A 20 -0.25 -14.71 7.39
N PRO A 21 0.16 -15.14 8.60
CA PRO A 21 -0.51 -14.72 9.82
C PRO A 21 -0.40 -13.21 10.06
N LYS A 22 0.73 -12.58 9.68
CA LYS A 22 0.89 -11.11 9.75
C LYS A 22 -0.03 -10.38 8.78
N ALA A 23 -0.16 -10.88 7.55
CA ALA A 23 -1.06 -10.31 6.56
C ALA A 23 -2.54 -10.47 6.98
N ILE A 24 -2.92 -11.63 7.52
CA ILE A 24 -4.25 -11.88 8.07
C ILE A 24 -4.52 -10.98 9.28
N ALA A 25 -3.57 -10.85 10.21
CA ALA A 25 -3.72 -9.97 11.36
C ALA A 25 -3.84 -8.50 10.95
N TRP A 26 -3.05 -8.06 9.97
CA TRP A 26 -3.15 -6.72 9.39
C TRP A 26 -4.50 -6.49 8.71
N TYR A 27 -4.98 -7.44 7.90
CA TYR A 27 -6.31 -7.36 7.29
C TYR A 27 -7.44 -7.34 8.32
N ARG A 28 -7.39 -8.23 9.32
CA ARG A 28 -8.38 -8.30 10.40
C ARG A 28 -8.39 -7.02 11.24
N SER A 29 -7.23 -6.47 11.56
CA SER A 29 -7.14 -5.20 12.30
C SER A 29 -7.63 -4.01 11.48
N ALA A 30 -7.31 -3.95 10.17
CA ALA A 30 -7.86 -2.95 9.26
C ALA A 30 -9.39 -3.04 9.18
N ARG A 31 -9.95 -4.25 9.09
CA ARG A 31 -11.40 -4.49 9.06
C ARG A 31 -12.06 -4.19 10.41
N ALA A 32 -11.46 -4.60 11.52
CA ALA A 32 -11.97 -4.32 12.86
C ALA A 32 -11.95 -2.81 13.15
N ALA A 33 -10.92 -2.09 12.71
CA ALA A 33 -10.86 -0.64 12.81
C ALA A 33 -12.00 0.04 12.01
N GLN A 34 -12.37 -0.48 10.83
CA GLN A 34 -13.54 0.01 10.09
C GLN A 34 -14.86 -0.24 10.82
N THR A 35 -15.05 -1.41 11.41
CA THR A 35 -16.29 -1.72 12.15
C THR A 35 -16.39 -0.89 13.44
N ALA A 36 -15.27 -0.66 14.12
CA ALA A 36 -15.21 0.11 15.36
C ALA A 36 -15.30 1.62 15.11
N GLN A 37 -14.68 2.14 14.04
CA GLN A 37 -14.75 3.53 13.64
C GLN A 37 -15.76 3.68 12.50
N LYS A 38 -17.01 4.01 12.82
CA LYS A 38 -18.03 4.46 11.86
C LYS A 38 -17.67 5.84 11.29
N ALA A 39 -16.52 5.95 10.62
CA ALA A 39 -16.12 7.16 9.94
C ALA A 39 -17.00 7.34 8.69
N PRO A 40 -17.63 8.50 8.49
CA PRO A 40 -18.43 8.73 7.29
C PRO A 40 -17.53 8.72 6.06
N ILE A 41 -18.07 8.18 4.96
CA ILE A 41 -17.45 8.26 3.64
C ILE A 41 -17.27 9.73 3.29
N ARG A 42 -16.05 10.12 2.95
CA ARG A 42 -15.71 11.51 2.65
C ARG A 42 -15.35 11.65 1.16
N ALA A 43 -15.68 12.79 0.58
CA ALA A 43 -15.17 13.17 -0.73
C ALA A 43 -13.64 13.29 -0.70
N LEU A 44 -12.99 12.87 -1.79
CA LEU A 44 -11.54 12.90 -1.91
C LEU A 44 -11.02 14.35 -1.89
N PRO A 45 -10.02 14.69 -1.03
CA PRO A 45 -9.42 16.01 -1.04
C PRO A 45 -8.78 16.34 -2.40
N ARG A 46 -8.91 17.60 -2.87
CA ARG A 46 -8.38 18.03 -4.18
C ARG A 46 -6.90 17.69 -4.39
N ARG A 47 -6.06 17.86 -3.35
CA ARG A 47 -4.63 17.53 -3.42
C ARG A 47 -4.38 16.03 -3.57
N SER A 48 -5.16 15.20 -2.88
CA SER A 48 -5.09 13.75 -3.02
C SER A 48 -5.57 13.30 -4.40
N ALA A 49 -6.61 13.93 -4.94
CA ALA A 49 -7.04 13.71 -6.32
C ALA A 49 -5.93 14.04 -7.32
N ALA A 50 -5.28 15.20 -7.18
CA ALA A 50 -4.16 15.58 -8.04
C ALA A 50 -2.97 14.60 -7.94
N ALA A 51 -2.63 14.13 -6.74
CA ALA A 51 -1.59 13.12 -6.56
C ALA A 51 -1.94 11.77 -7.22
N ILE A 52 -3.19 11.34 -7.10
CA ILE A 52 -3.68 10.12 -7.76
C ILE A 52 -3.67 10.28 -9.27
N SER A 53 -4.14 11.41 -9.80
CA SER A 53 -4.07 11.72 -11.23
C SER A 53 -2.63 11.68 -11.73
N LEU A 54 -1.68 12.27 -10.99
CA LEU A 54 -0.26 12.26 -11.34
C LEU A 54 0.31 10.83 -11.38
N LEU A 55 -0.01 9.98 -10.40
CA LEU A 55 0.41 8.58 -10.38
C LEU A 55 -0.19 7.77 -11.54
N VAL A 56 -1.48 7.99 -11.85
CA VAL A 56 -2.14 7.32 -12.98
C VAL A 56 -1.53 7.79 -14.30
N THR A 57 -1.25 9.08 -14.46
CA THR A 57 -0.56 9.61 -15.64
C THR A 57 0.85 9.02 -15.77
N ALA A 58 1.62 8.94 -14.69
CA ALA A 58 2.94 8.31 -14.70
C ALA A 58 2.86 6.82 -15.10
N ALA A 59 1.91 6.07 -14.55
CA ALA A 59 1.67 4.69 -14.93
C ALA A 59 1.32 4.53 -16.41
N LEU A 60 0.49 5.42 -16.96
CA LEU A 60 0.16 5.45 -18.39
C LEU A 60 1.39 5.77 -19.23
N LEU A 61 2.22 6.74 -18.82
CA LEU A 61 3.48 7.05 -19.50
C LEU A 61 4.41 5.84 -19.50
N PHE A 62 4.58 5.16 -18.37
CA PHE A 62 5.38 3.93 -18.31
C PHE A 62 4.80 2.84 -19.22
N ALA A 63 3.48 2.66 -19.25
CA ALA A 63 2.84 1.74 -20.18
C ALA A 63 3.13 2.12 -21.65
N VAL A 64 3.07 3.41 -22.00
CA VAL A 64 3.46 3.91 -23.33
C VAL A 64 4.92 3.58 -23.65
N TYR A 65 5.85 3.74 -22.70
CA TYR A 65 7.26 3.37 -22.88
C TYR A 65 7.50 1.86 -23.08
N THR A 66 6.51 0.99 -22.82
CA THR A 66 6.59 -0.43 -23.19
C THR A 66 6.40 -0.68 -24.68
N LEU A 67 5.85 0.29 -25.42
CA LEU A 67 5.57 0.14 -26.84
C LEU A 67 6.86 -0.01 -27.66
N PRO A 68 6.90 -0.94 -28.64
CA PRO A 68 8.10 -1.17 -29.47
C PRO A 68 8.57 0.07 -30.23
N VAL A 69 7.64 0.96 -30.62
CA VAL A 69 7.94 2.19 -31.37
C VAL A 69 8.83 3.15 -30.58
N LEU A 70 8.70 3.13 -29.25
CA LEU A 70 9.52 3.97 -28.36
C LEU A 70 10.76 3.22 -27.85
N SER A 71 10.98 1.97 -28.28
CA SER A 71 12.15 1.18 -27.89
C SER A 71 13.32 1.42 -28.84
N PRO A 72 14.56 1.39 -28.34
CA PRO A 72 15.72 1.47 -29.21
C PRO A 72 15.69 0.34 -30.23
N GLU A 73 16.11 0.63 -31.46
CA GLU A 73 16.07 -0.33 -32.55
C GLU A 73 16.89 -1.58 -32.21
N ASN A 74 16.30 -2.76 -32.38
CA ASN A 74 17.05 -4.00 -32.34
C ASN A 74 17.36 -4.47 -33.76
N VAL A 75 18.59 -4.25 -34.21
CA VAL A 75 19.05 -4.54 -35.57
C VAL A 75 18.75 -5.98 -36.00
N PHE A 76 18.85 -6.97 -35.10
CA PHE A 76 18.56 -8.37 -35.42
C PHE A 76 17.07 -8.64 -35.66
N THR A 77 16.19 -8.04 -34.85
CA THR A 77 14.75 -8.22 -35.04
C THR A 77 14.23 -7.40 -36.22
N THR A 78 14.75 -6.18 -36.42
CA THR A 78 14.35 -5.32 -37.53
C THR A 78 14.72 -5.93 -38.87
N THR A 79 15.94 -6.45 -39.01
CA THR A 79 16.41 -7.11 -40.24
C THR A 79 16.01 -8.59 -40.34
N ARG A 80 15.33 -9.14 -39.33
CA ARG A 80 15.01 -10.57 -39.17
C ARG A 80 16.22 -11.49 -39.39
N SER A 81 17.37 -11.06 -38.88
CA SER A 81 18.65 -11.76 -39.07
C SER A 81 18.96 -12.70 -37.92
N ASN A 82 19.58 -13.83 -38.21
CA ASN A 82 20.01 -14.80 -37.21
C ASN A 82 21.30 -14.32 -36.52
N PRO A 83 21.61 -14.81 -35.30
CA PRO A 83 22.87 -14.48 -34.60
C PRO A 83 24.13 -14.81 -35.40
N THR A 84 24.04 -15.82 -36.27
CA THR A 84 25.13 -16.31 -37.12
C THR A 84 25.30 -15.49 -38.41
N THR A 85 24.39 -14.56 -38.71
CA THR A 85 24.48 -13.69 -39.88
C THR A 85 25.75 -12.84 -39.83
N SER A 86 26.46 -12.73 -40.95
CA SER A 86 27.67 -11.92 -41.07
C SER A 86 27.34 -10.43 -40.93
N ASN A 87 28.28 -9.65 -40.38
CA ASN A 87 28.05 -8.23 -40.08
C ASN A 87 27.75 -7.43 -41.35
N ASN A 88 28.45 -7.73 -42.46
CA ASN A 88 28.21 -7.09 -43.75
C ASN A 88 26.79 -7.37 -44.25
N LEU A 89 26.33 -8.62 -44.20
CA LEU A 89 24.96 -8.95 -44.62
C LEU A 89 23.90 -8.31 -43.71
N LEU A 90 24.17 -8.22 -42.40
CA LEU A 90 23.31 -7.54 -41.45
C LEU A 90 23.12 -6.06 -41.82
N LEU A 91 24.21 -5.37 -42.14
CA LEU A 91 24.19 -3.95 -42.52
C LEU A 91 23.62 -3.71 -43.91
N THR A 92 23.92 -4.56 -44.89
CA THR A 92 23.27 -4.48 -46.21
C THR A 92 21.76 -4.63 -46.09
N ARG A 93 21.26 -5.51 -45.22
CA ARG A 93 19.81 -5.61 -44.94
C ARG A 93 19.29 -4.37 -44.23
N LEU A 94 20.05 -3.80 -43.31
CA LEU A 94 19.65 -2.57 -42.60
C LEU A 94 19.56 -1.38 -43.57
N GLU A 95 20.49 -1.28 -44.51
CA GLU A 95 20.53 -0.27 -45.58
C GLU A 95 19.29 -0.31 -46.47
N THR A 96 18.70 -1.50 -46.70
CA THR A 96 17.43 -1.62 -47.43
C THR A 96 16.22 -1.05 -46.68
N LEU A 97 16.30 -0.90 -45.35
CA LEU A 97 15.22 -0.41 -44.50
C LEU A 97 15.36 1.08 -44.19
N ARG A 98 16.61 1.56 -44.03
CA ARG A 98 16.92 2.96 -43.77
C ARG A 98 18.38 3.28 -44.16
N PRO A 99 18.72 4.55 -44.44
CA PRO A 99 20.12 4.94 -44.66
C PRO A 99 20.98 4.61 -43.43
N LEU A 100 22.21 4.16 -43.69
CA LEU A 100 23.18 3.86 -42.64
C LEU A 100 23.63 5.15 -41.95
N THR A 101 23.76 5.07 -40.63
CA THR A 101 24.22 6.15 -39.77
C THR A 101 25.64 5.87 -39.27
N PRO A 102 26.40 6.88 -38.80
CA PRO A 102 27.72 6.64 -38.21
C PRO A 102 27.71 5.68 -37.02
N ARG A 103 26.57 5.56 -36.33
CA ARG A 103 26.38 4.57 -35.25
C ARG A 103 26.38 3.13 -35.77
N ASP A 104 25.90 2.90 -36.99
CA ASP A 104 25.88 1.58 -37.61
C ASP A 104 27.29 1.13 -38.03
N ASP A 105 28.17 2.09 -38.40
CA ASP A 105 29.58 1.82 -38.66
C ASP A 105 30.33 1.40 -37.39
N THR A 106 30.17 2.15 -36.29
CA THR A 106 30.73 1.74 -34.99
C THR A 106 30.18 0.39 -34.52
N LEU A 107 28.89 0.12 -34.79
CA LEU A 107 28.27 -1.15 -34.47
C LEU A 107 28.90 -2.31 -35.25
N ARG A 108 29.25 -2.10 -36.52
CA ARG A 108 29.97 -3.06 -37.38
C ARG A 108 31.25 -3.55 -36.72
N ASP A 109 32.07 -2.60 -36.28
CA ASP A 109 33.38 -2.84 -35.68
C ASP A 109 33.21 -3.58 -34.35
N LYS A 110 32.26 -3.14 -33.51
CA LYS A 110 31.95 -3.82 -32.24
C LYS A 110 31.49 -5.25 -32.48
N PHE A 111 30.70 -5.51 -33.53
CA PHE A 111 30.18 -6.83 -33.84
C PHE A 111 31.20 -7.80 -34.43
N GLU A 112 32.43 -7.40 -34.74
CA GLU A 112 33.48 -8.36 -35.11
C GLU A 112 33.75 -9.35 -33.97
N SER A 113 33.65 -8.88 -32.73
CA SER A 113 33.73 -9.74 -31.55
C SER A 113 32.38 -10.38 -31.24
N LYS A 114 32.36 -11.73 -31.19
CA LYS A 114 31.20 -12.50 -30.72
C LYS A 114 30.80 -12.09 -29.29
N ALA A 115 31.77 -11.80 -28.42
CA ALA A 115 31.50 -11.38 -27.05
C ALA A 115 30.73 -10.04 -27.02
N SER A 116 31.11 -9.08 -27.87
CA SER A 116 30.39 -7.81 -28.00
C SER A 116 28.96 -7.98 -28.51
N LYS A 117 28.70 -8.93 -29.43
CA LYS A 117 27.32 -9.27 -29.84
C LYS A 117 26.48 -9.82 -28.69
N LEU A 118 27.05 -10.63 -27.80
CA LEU A 118 26.34 -11.13 -26.63
C LEU A 118 26.06 -10.02 -25.61
N LEU A 119 27.01 -9.08 -25.45
CA LEU A 119 26.84 -7.90 -24.61
C LEU A 119 25.76 -6.95 -25.16
N TYR A 120 25.63 -6.84 -26.49
CA TYR A 120 24.52 -6.14 -27.14
C TYR A 120 23.15 -6.70 -26.72
N TYR A 121 23.00 -8.02 -26.64
CA TYR A 121 21.74 -8.64 -26.19
C TYR A 121 21.41 -8.30 -24.74
N LYS A 122 22.44 -8.13 -23.88
CA LYS A 122 22.29 -7.82 -22.46
C LYS A 122 22.02 -6.33 -22.19
N TYR A 123 22.86 -5.46 -22.73
CA TYR A 123 22.89 -4.04 -22.36
C TYR A 123 22.27 -3.10 -23.40
N GLY A 124 22.08 -3.57 -24.64
CA GLY A 124 21.48 -2.78 -25.72
C GLY A 124 22.49 -1.92 -26.51
N PRO A 125 21.99 -1.19 -27.53
CA PRO A 125 22.85 -0.39 -28.43
C PRO A 125 23.55 0.76 -27.71
N ASP A 126 22.84 1.56 -26.92
CA ASP A 126 23.39 2.79 -26.31
C ASP A 126 24.59 2.49 -25.41
N VAL A 127 24.49 1.44 -24.57
CA VAL A 127 25.59 1.05 -23.68
C VAL A 127 26.79 0.49 -24.46
N LEU A 128 26.56 -0.23 -25.55
CA LEU A 128 27.64 -0.80 -26.35
C LEU A 128 28.37 0.27 -27.18
N LEU A 129 27.62 1.25 -27.69
CA LEU A 129 28.13 2.26 -28.60
C LEU A 129 28.69 3.49 -27.88
N ASP A 130 28.05 3.95 -26.82
CA ASP A 130 28.39 5.22 -26.17
C ASP A 130 29.34 5.08 -24.98
N CYS A 131 29.63 3.86 -24.50
CA CYS A 131 30.53 3.67 -23.36
C CYS A 131 32.01 3.86 -23.76
N PRO A 132 32.72 4.86 -23.20
CA PRO A 132 34.09 5.18 -23.64
C PRO A 132 35.16 4.27 -23.03
N PHE A 133 34.89 3.64 -21.89
CA PHE A 133 35.87 2.80 -21.16
C PHE A 133 35.52 1.30 -21.18
N CYS A 134 34.44 0.90 -21.85
CA CYS A 134 33.98 -0.48 -21.82
C CYS A 134 34.76 -1.38 -22.77
N ASN A 135 35.09 -2.59 -22.30
CA ASN A 135 35.84 -3.60 -23.06
C ASN A 135 35.11 -4.94 -23.00
N SER A 136 34.99 -5.63 -24.14
CA SER A 136 34.34 -6.95 -24.23
C SER A 136 35.00 -8.05 -23.39
N GLN A 137 36.29 -7.90 -23.07
CA GLN A 137 37.01 -8.83 -22.19
C GLN A 137 36.62 -8.69 -20.71
N GLU A 138 36.11 -7.51 -20.32
CA GLU A 138 35.69 -7.23 -18.96
C GLU A 138 34.21 -6.74 -18.93
N PRO A 139 33.25 -7.68 -18.92
CA PRO A 139 31.81 -7.36 -18.95
C PRO A 139 31.31 -6.47 -17.81
N SER A 140 32.02 -6.44 -16.67
CA SER A 140 31.67 -5.59 -15.52
C SER A 140 31.72 -4.10 -15.86
N THR A 141 32.57 -3.67 -16.79
CA THR A 141 32.65 -2.27 -17.24
C THR A 141 31.34 -1.79 -17.85
N TYR A 142 30.67 -2.63 -18.66
CA TYR A 142 29.35 -2.33 -19.22
C TYR A 142 28.26 -2.29 -18.15
N LEU A 143 28.35 -3.12 -17.11
CA LEU A 143 27.43 -3.07 -15.98
C LEU A 143 27.52 -1.72 -15.26
N VAL A 144 28.74 -1.28 -14.94
CA VAL A 144 28.99 -0.01 -14.25
C VAL A 144 28.45 1.17 -15.07
N TYR A 145 28.59 1.14 -16.39
CA TYR A 145 28.03 2.17 -17.27
C TYR A 145 26.49 2.12 -17.36
N ALA A 146 25.89 0.93 -17.39
CA ALA A 146 24.43 0.77 -17.54
C ALA A 146 23.63 1.09 -16.26
N VAL A 147 24.21 0.82 -15.09
CA VAL A 147 23.52 0.95 -13.78
C VAL A 147 22.98 2.37 -13.54
N PRO A 148 23.72 3.47 -13.76
CA PRO A 148 23.19 4.82 -13.55
C PRO A 148 21.90 5.12 -14.31
N ALA A 149 21.79 4.73 -15.59
CA ALA A 149 20.58 4.98 -16.39
C ALA A 149 19.38 4.19 -15.85
N VAL A 150 19.59 2.94 -15.44
CA VAL A 150 18.56 2.11 -14.81
C VAL A 150 18.16 2.67 -13.44
N ALA A 151 19.15 3.06 -12.62
CA ALA A 151 18.94 3.64 -11.30
C ALA A 151 18.17 4.95 -11.38
N ALA A 152 18.48 5.81 -12.35
CA ALA A 152 17.80 7.06 -12.57
C ALA A 152 16.29 6.87 -12.80
N THR A 153 15.90 5.82 -13.54
CA THR A 153 14.48 5.50 -13.77
C THR A 153 13.77 5.16 -12.44
N HIS A 154 14.39 4.33 -11.60
CA HIS A 154 13.84 3.97 -10.28
C HIS A 154 13.84 5.15 -9.31
N LEU A 155 14.89 5.97 -9.31
CA LEU A 155 14.99 7.16 -8.47
C LEU A 155 13.93 8.19 -8.85
N ALA A 156 13.70 8.42 -10.14
CA ALA A 156 12.64 9.31 -10.62
C ALA A 156 11.26 8.85 -10.12
N ASN A 157 10.98 7.53 -10.20
CA ASN A 157 9.72 7.02 -9.67
C ASN A 157 9.65 7.09 -8.13
N ALA A 158 10.75 6.79 -7.44
CA ALA A 158 10.81 6.89 -5.98
C ALA A 158 10.54 8.32 -5.48
N VAL A 159 11.03 9.34 -6.20
CA VAL A 159 10.72 10.74 -5.92
C VAL A 159 9.23 11.01 -6.12
N LEU A 160 8.63 10.54 -7.21
CA LEU A 160 7.20 10.68 -7.47
C LEU A 160 6.35 10.07 -6.35
N LEU A 161 6.64 8.83 -5.96
CA LEU A 161 5.99 8.12 -4.86
C LEU A 161 6.19 8.84 -3.52
N GLY A 162 7.39 9.35 -3.28
CA GLY A 162 7.73 10.13 -2.09
C GLY A 162 6.93 11.43 -2.01
N LEU A 163 6.68 12.10 -3.13
CA LEU A 163 5.83 13.29 -3.19
C LEU A 163 4.35 12.92 -2.97
N ALA A 164 3.87 11.87 -3.63
CA ALA A 164 2.48 11.41 -3.52
C ALA A 164 2.12 10.95 -2.10
N THR A 165 3.05 10.36 -1.36
CA THR A 165 2.86 9.92 0.04
C THR A 165 3.24 10.98 1.08
N SER A 166 3.63 12.18 0.66
CA SER A 166 4.02 13.23 1.59
C SER A 166 2.82 13.80 2.36
N ARG A 167 3.05 14.16 3.63
CA ARG A 167 2.01 14.76 4.49
C ARG A 167 1.48 16.08 3.93
N SER A 168 2.29 16.86 3.21
CA SER A 168 1.89 18.14 2.62
C SER A 168 0.92 17.99 1.45
N VAL A 169 1.00 16.88 0.71
CA VAL A 169 0.18 16.61 -0.47
C VAL A 169 -1.08 15.81 -0.11
N THR A 170 -0.92 14.62 0.48
CA THR A 170 -2.03 13.68 0.74
C THR A 170 -2.45 13.60 2.20
N GLY A 171 -1.83 14.40 3.08
CA GLY A 171 -2.14 14.41 4.51
C GLY A 171 -1.74 13.12 5.22
N ARG A 172 -2.39 12.84 6.35
CA ARG A 172 -2.13 11.62 7.14
C ARG A 172 -2.50 10.33 6.37
N ALA A 173 -3.50 10.42 5.49
CA ALA A 173 -4.00 9.29 4.70
C ALA A 173 -2.96 8.74 3.73
N GLY A 174 -2.11 9.58 3.15
CA GLY A 174 -0.97 9.13 2.35
C GLY A 174 0.31 8.89 3.16
N GLN A 175 0.54 9.66 4.23
CA GLN A 175 1.73 9.52 5.07
C GLN A 175 1.87 8.10 5.66
N GLN A 176 0.77 7.45 6.04
CA GLN A 176 0.79 6.08 6.57
C GLN A 176 1.37 5.05 5.58
N TRP A 177 1.28 5.32 4.28
CA TRP A 177 1.76 4.41 3.22
C TRP A 177 3.22 4.65 2.85
N ARG A 178 3.79 5.80 3.22
CA ARG A 178 5.14 6.21 2.83
C ARG A 178 6.18 5.12 3.07
N GLY A 179 6.20 4.50 4.26
CA GLY A 179 7.17 3.47 4.59
C GLY A 179 7.06 2.24 3.68
N LEU A 180 5.84 1.70 3.53
CA LEU A 180 5.58 0.54 2.68
C LEU A 180 5.92 0.82 1.21
N THR A 181 5.53 2.00 0.71
CA THR A 181 5.84 2.42 -0.66
C THR A 181 7.34 2.56 -0.89
N THR A 182 8.09 3.14 0.06
CA THR A 182 9.55 3.23 -0.05
C THR A 182 10.20 1.85 -0.10
N TYR A 183 9.78 0.92 0.77
CA TYR A 183 10.30 -0.46 0.74
C TYR A 183 9.94 -1.19 -0.55
N ALA A 184 8.72 -1.01 -1.06
CA ALA A 184 8.30 -1.59 -2.33
C ALA A 184 9.12 -1.05 -3.51
N ALA A 185 9.33 0.27 -3.56
CA ALA A 185 10.14 0.92 -4.60
C ALA A 185 11.60 0.42 -4.56
N LEU A 186 12.19 0.35 -3.36
CA LEU A 186 13.53 -0.20 -3.17
C LEU A 186 13.61 -1.67 -3.59
N GLY A 187 12.60 -2.47 -3.26
CA GLY A 187 12.52 -3.87 -3.65
C GLY A 187 12.47 -4.07 -5.17
N VAL A 188 11.64 -3.29 -5.87
CA VAL A 188 11.55 -3.33 -7.34
C VAL A 188 12.89 -2.92 -7.97
N ALA A 189 13.52 -1.85 -7.47
CA ALA A 189 14.83 -1.41 -7.94
C ALA A 189 15.92 -2.46 -7.71
N ALA A 190 15.95 -3.08 -6.52
CA ALA A 190 16.91 -4.12 -6.18
C ALA A 190 16.76 -5.36 -7.07
N VAL A 191 15.54 -5.80 -7.35
CA VAL A 191 15.28 -6.93 -8.24
C VAL A 191 15.74 -6.64 -9.67
N ASP A 192 15.43 -5.46 -10.21
CA ASP A 192 15.87 -5.07 -11.56
C ASP A 192 17.39 -5.04 -11.68
N MET A 193 18.07 -4.38 -10.72
CA MET A 193 19.53 -4.33 -10.66
C MET A 193 20.17 -5.70 -10.48
N TYR A 194 19.59 -6.53 -9.61
CA TYR A 194 20.06 -7.89 -9.38
C TYR A 194 19.99 -8.73 -10.65
N VAL A 195 18.85 -8.68 -11.37
CA VAL A 195 18.69 -9.40 -12.63
C VAL A 195 19.68 -8.88 -13.67
N LEU A 196 19.84 -7.56 -13.82
CA LEU A 196 20.81 -6.98 -14.75
C LEU A 196 22.25 -7.40 -14.42
N ALA A 197 22.64 -7.40 -13.15
CA ALA A 197 23.98 -7.77 -12.71
C ALA A 197 24.24 -9.26 -12.94
N GLN A 198 23.34 -10.13 -12.45
CA GLN A 198 23.55 -11.57 -12.36
C GLN A 198 23.18 -12.35 -13.63
N TRP A 199 22.48 -11.73 -14.58
CA TRP A 199 22.10 -12.45 -15.79
C TRP A 199 23.33 -12.79 -16.64
N ASP A 200 23.51 -14.10 -16.86
CA ASP A 200 24.52 -14.65 -17.75
C ASP A 200 24.09 -14.46 -19.21
N HIS A 201 24.90 -13.68 -19.94
CA HIS A 201 24.69 -13.33 -21.34
C HIS A 201 25.29 -14.30 -22.34
N VAL A 202 26.13 -15.21 -21.85
CA VAL A 202 26.77 -16.25 -22.64
C VAL A 202 25.90 -17.50 -22.63
N ALA A 203 25.44 -17.92 -21.44
CA ALA A 203 24.59 -19.10 -21.33
C ALA A 203 23.30 -18.98 -22.16
N GLY A 204 23.09 -19.97 -23.04
CA GLY A 204 21.94 -20.03 -23.96
C GLY A 204 22.20 -19.27 -25.27
N ASN A 205 22.44 -17.96 -25.19
CA ASN A 205 22.59 -17.11 -26.38
C ASN A 205 23.81 -17.46 -27.23
N GLU A 206 24.88 -17.99 -26.63
CA GLU A 206 26.07 -18.38 -27.39
C GLU A 206 25.79 -19.51 -28.41
N LYS A 207 24.86 -20.40 -28.07
CA LYS A 207 24.50 -21.58 -28.88
C LYS A 207 23.34 -21.30 -29.84
N ALA A 208 22.68 -20.15 -29.71
CA ALA A 208 21.53 -19.79 -30.53
C ALA A 208 21.91 -19.71 -32.02
N ARG A 209 21.17 -20.42 -32.86
CA ARG A 209 21.36 -20.43 -34.32
C ARG A 209 20.27 -19.68 -35.07
N ILE A 210 19.08 -19.62 -34.50
CA ILE A 210 17.93 -18.91 -35.05
C ILE A 210 17.52 -17.75 -34.15
N LEU A 211 16.90 -16.73 -34.74
CA LEU A 211 16.49 -15.51 -34.03
C LEU A 211 15.57 -15.79 -32.81
N SER A 212 14.67 -16.77 -32.90
CA SER A 212 13.74 -17.09 -31.81
C SER A 212 14.38 -17.72 -30.58
N GLU A 213 15.60 -18.27 -30.72
CA GLU A 213 16.36 -18.82 -29.58
C GLU A 213 17.08 -17.71 -28.79
N VAL A 214 17.21 -16.52 -29.35
CA VAL A 214 17.95 -15.42 -28.73
C VAL A 214 17.10 -14.75 -27.68
N THR A 215 17.65 -14.65 -26.48
CA THR A 215 17.06 -13.84 -25.41
C THR A 215 17.69 -12.45 -25.41
N PHE A 216 16.94 -11.48 -25.93
CA PHE A 216 17.27 -10.05 -25.88
C PHE A 216 16.90 -9.45 -24.52
N LEU A 217 17.78 -9.58 -23.52
CA LEU A 217 17.52 -9.15 -22.14
C LEU A 217 17.21 -7.65 -22.06
N HIS A 218 17.98 -6.78 -22.74
CA HIS A 218 17.81 -5.33 -22.66
C HIS A 218 16.36 -4.88 -22.90
N TRP A 219 15.78 -5.33 -24.02
CA TRP A 219 14.40 -4.99 -24.40
C TRP A 219 13.37 -5.63 -23.48
N ARG A 220 13.57 -6.88 -23.04
CA ARG A 220 12.66 -7.55 -22.09
C ARG A 220 12.65 -6.85 -20.73
N MET A 221 13.83 -6.54 -20.19
CA MET A 221 13.97 -5.85 -18.90
C MET A 221 13.39 -4.46 -18.94
N ARG A 222 13.52 -3.74 -20.07
CA ARG A 222 12.87 -2.45 -20.28
C ARG A 222 11.35 -2.54 -20.11
N VAL A 223 10.72 -3.54 -20.75
CA VAL A 223 9.27 -3.76 -20.61
C VAL A 223 8.90 -4.13 -19.17
N TYR A 224 9.59 -5.10 -18.56
CA TYR A 224 9.31 -5.51 -17.18
C TYR A 224 9.49 -4.39 -16.17
N ARG A 225 10.53 -3.56 -16.33
CA ARG A 225 10.79 -2.38 -15.49
C ARG A 225 9.62 -1.41 -15.54
N TYR A 226 9.22 -0.98 -16.74
CA TYR A 226 8.13 -0.01 -16.85
C TYR A 226 6.78 -0.58 -16.41
N LEU A 227 6.50 -1.87 -16.66
CA LEU A 227 5.30 -2.51 -16.13
C LEU A 227 5.32 -2.62 -14.60
N ALA A 228 6.46 -2.93 -13.99
CA ALA A 228 6.59 -2.99 -12.54
C ALA A 228 6.39 -1.62 -11.89
N LEU A 229 6.97 -0.56 -12.47
CA LEU A 229 6.78 0.81 -11.99
C LEU A 229 5.33 1.28 -12.17
N ALA A 230 4.73 1.05 -13.35
CA ALA A 230 3.32 1.36 -13.59
C ALA A 230 2.39 0.63 -12.61
N GLY A 231 2.65 -0.66 -12.37
CA GLY A 231 1.88 -1.45 -11.41
C GLY A 231 1.98 -0.90 -9.99
N LEU A 232 3.18 -0.50 -9.55
CA LEU A 232 3.40 0.09 -8.24
C LEU A 232 2.66 1.44 -8.10
N ASP A 233 2.71 2.28 -9.12
CA ASP A 233 2.02 3.58 -9.14
C ASP A 233 0.49 3.42 -9.08
N LEU A 234 -0.07 2.48 -9.86
CA LEU A 234 -1.51 2.17 -9.84
C LEU A 234 -1.96 1.58 -8.51
N LEU A 235 -1.16 0.69 -7.91
CA LEU A 235 -1.43 0.14 -6.59
C LEU A 235 -1.45 1.24 -5.53
N LEU A 236 -0.47 2.15 -5.55
CA LEU A 236 -0.46 3.28 -4.63
C LEU A 236 -1.65 4.22 -4.87
N ALA A 237 -1.96 4.54 -6.13
CA ALA A 237 -3.10 5.37 -6.49
C ALA A 237 -4.42 4.79 -5.95
N GLY A 238 -4.62 3.48 -6.10
CA GLY A 238 -5.78 2.77 -5.57
C GLY A 238 -5.85 2.80 -4.04
N VAL A 239 -4.72 2.55 -3.37
CA VAL A 239 -4.64 2.60 -1.92
C VAL A 239 -4.90 4.02 -1.37
N LEU A 240 -4.34 5.05 -2.01
CA LEU A 240 -4.58 6.46 -1.67
C LEU A 240 -6.05 6.85 -1.86
N TYR A 241 -6.70 6.36 -2.92
CA TYR A 241 -8.12 6.59 -3.16
C TYR A 241 -8.98 6.02 -2.03
N VAL A 242 -8.74 4.77 -1.67
CA VAL A 242 -9.54 4.05 -0.67
C VAL A 242 -9.28 4.59 0.74
N SER A 243 -8.03 4.93 1.08
CA SER A 243 -7.69 5.61 2.35
C SER A 243 -8.21 7.05 2.41
N GLY A 244 -8.11 7.81 1.32
CA GLY A 244 -8.53 9.22 1.27
C GLY A 244 -10.04 9.43 1.33
N THR A 245 -10.83 8.41 0.95
CA THR A 245 -12.30 8.44 0.99
C THR A 245 -12.90 7.81 2.25
N ASN A 246 -12.05 7.39 3.21
CA ASN A 246 -12.44 6.64 4.41
C ASN A 246 -13.16 5.31 4.10
N ARG A 247 -12.95 4.74 2.90
CA ARG A 247 -13.57 3.46 2.51
C ARG A 247 -12.84 2.26 3.10
N MET A 248 -11.51 2.31 3.20
CA MET A 248 -10.66 1.30 3.84
C MET A 248 -9.35 1.91 4.33
N PHE A 249 -8.69 1.25 5.29
CA PHE A 249 -7.44 1.72 5.90
C PHE A 249 -7.58 3.11 6.53
N LEU A 250 -8.53 3.19 7.47
CA LEU A 250 -8.78 4.39 8.25
C LEU A 250 -7.51 4.81 8.99
N VAL A 251 -7.22 6.11 8.94
CA VAL A 251 -6.11 6.69 9.67
C VAL A 251 -6.45 6.63 11.16
N ALA A 252 -5.67 5.88 11.92
CA ALA A 252 -5.83 5.86 13.37
C ALA A 252 -5.62 7.27 13.96
N PRO A 253 -6.48 7.72 14.90
CA PRO A 253 -6.29 9.00 15.57
C PRO A 253 -4.97 8.96 16.33
N SER A 254 -4.23 10.07 16.25
CA SER A 254 -2.96 10.21 16.97
C SER A 254 -3.20 10.16 18.48
N THR A 255 -2.15 9.84 19.25
CA THR A 255 -2.21 9.84 20.72
C THR A 255 -2.71 11.17 21.27
N ALA A 256 -2.24 12.30 20.72
CA ALA A 256 -2.73 13.63 21.06
C ALA A 256 -4.24 13.79 20.77
N ASP A 257 -4.71 13.33 19.61
CA ASP A 257 -6.14 13.40 19.26
C ASP A 257 -6.99 12.55 20.23
N ARG A 258 -6.47 11.39 20.66
CA ARG A 258 -7.13 10.52 21.65
C ARG A 258 -7.20 11.17 23.03
N VAL A 259 -6.09 11.75 23.49
CA VAL A 259 -6.03 12.49 24.76
C VAL A 259 -7.02 13.65 24.73
N ASN A 260 -7.03 14.44 23.66
CA ASN A 260 -7.96 15.54 23.49
C ASN A 260 -9.43 15.08 23.53
N ALA A 261 -9.76 13.96 22.87
CA ALA A 261 -11.11 13.40 22.89
C ALA A 261 -11.55 12.96 24.30
N ILE A 262 -10.63 12.35 25.07
CA ILE A 262 -10.88 11.97 26.47
C ILE A 262 -11.05 13.21 27.34
N THR A 263 -10.17 14.20 27.20
CA THR A 263 -10.26 15.47 27.93
C THR A 263 -11.56 16.20 27.63
N GLU A 264 -11.98 16.28 26.36
CA GLU A 264 -13.25 16.89 25.95
C GLU A 264 -14.45 16.12 26.55
N GLY A 265 -14.40 14.78 26.52
CA GLY A 265 -15.39 13.94 27.18
C GLY A 265 -15.47 14.20 28.68
N MET A 266 -14.32 14.29 29.35
CA MET A 266 -14.22 14.59 30.79
C MET A 266 -14.78 15.97 31.12
N HIS A 267 -14.50 16.99 30.30
CA HIS A 267 -15.08 18.32 30.48
C HIS A 267 -16.60 18.31 30.35
N LYS A 268 -17.16 17.59 29.36
CA LYS A 268 -18.61 17.44 29.18
C LYS A 268 -19.25 16.75 30.38
N THR A 269 -18.66 15.68 30.88
CA THR A 269 -19.16 14.96 32.06
C THR A 269 -19.07 15.82 33.31
N ARG A 270 -17.95 16.53 33.52
CA ARG A 270 -17.80 17.47 34.64
C ARG A 270 -18.85 18.57 34.59
N ALA A 271 -19.09 19.18 33.42
CA ALA A 271 -20.10 20.21 33.27
C ALA A 271 -21.51 19.69 33.61
N ARG A 272 -21.84 18.46 33.19
CA ARG A 272 -23.12 17.79 33.55
C ARG A 272 -23.23 17.50 35.05
N LEU A 273 -22.16 17.04 35.69
CA LEU A 273 -22.14 16.80 37.13
C LEU A 273 -22.27 18.11 37.91
N GLN A 274 -21.60 19.16 37.48
CA GLN A 274 -21.73 20.49 38.08
C GLN A 274 -23.14 21.04 37.91
N SER A 275 -23.74 20.95 36.72
CA SER A 275 -25.14 21.37 36.51
C SER A 275 -26.11 20.55 37.35
N ALA A 276 -25.93 19.23 37.41
CA ALA A 276 -26.76 18.36 38.25
C ALA A 276 -26.61 18.70 39.74
N GLY A 277 -25.39 18.96 40.20
CA GLY A 277 -25.11 19.39 41.56
C GLY A 277 -25.74 20.74 41.90
N ILE A 278 -25.69 21.71 40.98
CA ILE A 278 -26.37 23.01 41.14
C ILE A 278 -27.87 22.80 41.22
N ILE A 279 -28.47 22.07 40.28
CA ILE A 279 -29.91 21.77 40.26
C ILE A 279 -30.33 21.14 41.59
N LYS A 280 -29.63 20.07 42.02
CA LYS A 280 -29.96 19.38 43.26
C LYS A 280 -29.80 20.26 44.50
N ASN A 281 -28.78 21.13 44.52
CA ASN A 281 -28.60 22.07 45.61
C ASN A 281 -29.69 23.15 45.63
N THR A 282 -30.08 23.66 44.45
CA THR A 282 -31.18 24.63 44.32
C THR A 282 -32.53 24.03 44.71
N THR A 283 -32.86 22.81 44.27
CA THR A 283 -34.10 22.13 44.68
C THR A 283 -34.10 21.81 46.17
N ALA A 284 -32.94 21.44 46.74
CA ALA A 284 -32.83 21.17 48.17
C ALA A 284 -32.97 22.44 49.03
N ARG A 285 -32.67 23.63 48.51
CA ARG A 285 -32.77 24.91 49.24
C ARG A 285 -34.13 25.57 49.10
N ASP A 286 -34.80 25.45 47.96
CA ASP A 286 -36.11 26.04 47.70
C ASP A 286 -37.26 25.14 48.15
N ALA A 287 -38.26 25.69 48.86
CA ALA A 287 -39.36 24.90 49.42
C ALA A 287 -40.36 24.38 48.37
N GLU A 288 -40.63 25.19 47.34
CA GLU A 288 -41.58 24.85 46.29
C GLU A 288 -41.00 23.77 45.36
N LEU A 289 -39.74 23.93 44.96
CA LEU A 289 -39.03 22.95 44.13
C LEU A 289 -38.88 21.60 44.84
N ARG A 290 -38.59 21.60 46.14
CA ARG A 290 -38.50 20.37 46.94
C ARG A 290 -39.84 19.62 47.00
N ALA A 291 -40.94 20.35 47.17
CA ALA A 291 -42.29 19.77 47.18
C ALA A 291 -42.72 19.26 45.79
N ALA A 292 -42.29 19.92 44.71
CA ALA A 292 -42.49 19.43 43.35
C ALA A 292 -41.68 18.15 43.08
N GLU A 293 -40.41 18.11 43.50
CA GLU A 293 -39.56 16.91 43.39
C GLU A 293 -40.16 15.71 44.14
N ALA A 294 -40.62 15.91 45.39
CA ALA A 294 -41.26 14.86 46.17
C ALA A 294 -42.55 14.32 45.51
N ARG A 295 -43.38 15.19 44.92
CA ARG A 295 -44.57 14.79 44.17
C ARG A 295 -44.22 14.01 42.91
N TYR A 296 -43.21 14.46 42.17
CA TYR A 296 -42.74 13.75 40.98
C TYR A 296 -42.29 12.33 41.33
N TRP A 297 -41.41 12.17 42.33
CA TRP A 297 -40.95 10.84 42.73
C TRP A 297 -42.06 9.95 43.29
N ALA A 298 -43.00 10.50 44.05
CA ALA A 298 -44.16 9.74 44.53
C ALA A 298 -45.02 9.23 43.36
N PHE A 299 -45.24 10.06 42.34
CA PHE A 299 -45.96 9.66 41.14
C PHE A 299 -45.19 8.63 40.31
N GLU A 300 -43.88 8.82 40.11
CA GLU A 300 -43.02 7.91 39.34
C GLU A 300 -43.00 6.50 39.96
N VAL A 301 -42.96 6.39 41.30
CA VAL A 301 -43.02 5.10 42.00
C VAL A 301 -44.34 4.38 41.71
N VAL A 302 -45.47 5.09 41.84
CA VAL A 302 -46.79 4.51 41.55
C VAL A 302 -46.90 4.10 40.08
N SER A 303 -46.52 4.99 39.16
CA SER A 303 -46.58 4.72 37.72
C SER A 303 -45.64 3.59 37.29
N SER A 304 -44.44 3.51 37.87
CA SER A 304 -43.49 2.42 37.60
C SER A 304 -44.01 1.09 38.14
N GLN A 305 -44.65 1.10 39.31
CA GLN A 305 -45.24 -0.10 39.89
C GLN A 305 -46.41 -0.60 39.02
N GLU A 306 -47.32 0.28 38.60
CA GLU A 306 -48.41 -0.05 37.67
C GLU A 306 -47.88 -0.60 36.33
N ALA A 307 -46.79 -0.02 35.80
CA ALA A 307 -46.16 -0.50 34.58
C ALA A 307 -45.50 -1.88 34.76
N MET A 308 -44.85 -2.13 35.90
CA MET A 308 -44.25 -3.44 36.22
C MET A 308 -45.29 -4.52 36.48
N GLU A 309 -46.47 -4.17 36.99
CA GLU A 309 -47.59 -5.08 37.22
C GLU A 309 -48.42 -5.38 35.95
N SER A 310 -48.12 -4.70 34.83
CA SER A 310 -48.78 -4.97 33.55
C SER A 310 -48.51 -6.39 33.05
N GLU A 311 -49.57 -7.03 32.52
CA GLU A 311 -49.53 -8.43 32.11
C GLU A 311 -48.45 -8.71 31.05
N GLU A 312 -48.28 -7.79 30.10
CA GLU A 312 -47.25 -7.88 29.04
C GLU A 312 -45.82 -7.85 29.60
N VAL A 313 -45.53 -6.97 30.57
CA VAL A 313 -44.19 -6.86 31.17
C VAL A 313 -43.90 -8.08 32.05
N MET A 314 -44.88 -8.57 32.81
CA MET A 314 -44.75 -9.75 33.64
C MET A 314 -44.55 -11.03 32.80
N GLU A 315 -45.24 -11.16 31.67
CA GLU A 315 -45.07 -12.27 30.73
C GLU A 315 -43.70 -12.21 30.04
N SER A 316 -43.27 -11.03 29.59
CA SER A 316 -41.95 -10.82 28.98
C SER A 316 -40.80 -11.10 29.97
N MET A 317 -40.95 -10.68 31.22
CA MET A 317 -39.97 -10.91 32.27
C MET A 317 -39.89 -12.40 32.64
N ARG A 318 -41.03 -13.10 32.69
CA ARG A 318 -41.08 -14.55 32.89
C ARG A 318 -40.41 -15.30 31.74
N ASP A 319 -40.72 -14.96 30.49
CA ASP A 319 -40.08 -15.53 29.29
C ASP A 319 -38.56 -15.30 29.28
N ALA A 320 -38.11 -14.11 29.67
CA ALA A 320 -36.69 -13.77 29.70
C ALA A 320 -35.90 -14.56 30.77
N VAL A 321 -36.51 -14.84 31.92
CA VAL A 321 -35.91 -15.65 32.99
C VAL A 321 -35.95 -17.14 32.63
N GLU A 322 -37.08 -17.65 32.14
CA GLU A 322 -37.24 -19.07 31.76
C GLU A 322 -36.33 -19.45 30.58
N ASN A 323 -36.19 -18.57 29.58
CA ASN A 323 -35.28 -18.78 28.44
C ASN A 323 -33.82 -18.42 28.72
N ARG A 324 -33.44 -18.15 29.98
CA ARG A 324 -32.07 -17.75 30.41
C ARG A 324 -31.47 -16.59 29.60
N ARG A 325 -32.30 -15.66 29.11
CA ARG A 325 -31.83 -14.42 28.48
C ARG A 325 -31.32 -13.42 29.52
N ILE A 326 -31.78 -13.55 30.77
CA ILE A 326 -31.37 -12.75 31.91
C ILE A 326 -30.96 -13.68 33.05
N ASN A 327 -29.76 -13.48 33.61
CA ASN A 327 -29.26 -14.24 34.75
C ASN A 327 -29.37 -13.39 36.03
N LEU A 328 -30.33 -13.75 36.89
CA LEU A 328 -30.63 -13.02 38.12
C LEU A 328 -29.48 -13.06 39.14
N ASP A 329 -28.68 -14.13 39.15
CA ASP A 329 -27.54 -14.26 40.06
C ASP A 329 -26.41 -13.28 39.72
N VAL A 330 -26.17 -13.06 38.41
CA VAL A 330 -25.19 -12.07 37.92
C VAL A 330 -25.65 -10.66 38.25
N ILE A 331 -26.93 -10.37 38.10
CA ILE A 331 -27.50 -9.06 38.47
C ILE A 331 -27.37 -8.82 39.98
N GLY A 332 -27.62 -9.84 40.80
CA GLY A 332 -27.43 -9.77 42.25
C GLY A 332 -25.98 -9.46 42.63
N GLN A 333 -25.02 -10.15 42.01
CA GLN A 333 -23.58 -9.91 42.24
C GLN A 333 -23.13 -8.52 41.78
N ASP A 334 -23.61 -8.05 40.63
CA ASP A 334 -23.30 -6.71 40.13
C ASP A 334 -23.86 -5.62 41.06
N ALA A 335 -25.09 -5.80 41.56
CA ALA A 335 -25.71 -4.88 42.51
C ALA A 335 -24.96 -4.83 43.84
N GLU A 336 -24.53 -5.98 44.36
CA GLU A 336 -23.76 -6.06 45.60
C GLU A 336 -22.37 -5.43 45.45
N THR A 337 -21.69 -5.69 44.32
CA THR A 337 -20.41 -5.05 43.97
C THR A 337 -20.56 -3.53 43.87
N TYR A 338 -21.64 -3.04 43.24
CA TYR A 338 -21.93 -1.61 43.17
C TYR A 338 -22.15 -1.00 44.56
N ALA A 339 -22.96 -1.64 45.41
CA ALA A 339 -23.22 -1.18 46.77
C ALA A 339 -21.94 -1.11 47.62
N GLN A 340 -21.08 -2.13 47.53
CA GLN A 340 -19.78 -2.16 48.21
C GLN A 340 -18.87 -1.02 47.73
N ASN A 341 -18.80 -0.76 46.43
CA ASN A 341 -17.99 0.32 45.87
C ASN A 341 -18.46 1.71 46.32
N VAL A 342 -19.77 1.94 46.38
CA VAL A 342 -20.36 3.20 46.87
C VAL A 342 -20.05 3.40 48.35
N LEU A 343 -20.22 2.36 49.18
CA LEU A 343 -19.90 2.41 50.61
C LEU A 343 -18.41 2.66 50.85
N GLN A 344 -17.53 2.00 50.09
CA GLN A 344 -16.08 2.18 50.23
C GLN A 344 -15.62 3.59 49.86
N HIS A 345 -16.25 4.23 48.86
CA HIS A 345 -15.99 5.63 48.51
C HIS A 345 -16.51 6.61 49.56
N ALA A 346 -17.65 6.31 50.21
CA ALA A 346 -18.21 7.15 51.26
C ALA A 346 -17.41 7.11 52.58
N ILE A 347 -16.67 6.01 52.84
CA ILE A 347 -15.86 5.84 54.05
C ILE A 347 -14.43 6.40 53.87
N SER A 348 -13.97 6.58 52.63
CA SER A 348 -12.61 7.06 52.31
C SER A 348 -12.51 8.56 51.95
N SER A 349 -13.65 9.26 51.88
CA SER A 349 -13.77 10.73 51.80
C SER A 349 -14.02 11.33 53.18
#